data_AF-A0A947C3A6-F1
#
_entry.id   AF-A0A947C3A6-F1
#
_cell.length_a   1.000
_cell.length_b   1.000
_cell.length_c   1.000
_cell.angle_alpha   90.00
_cell.angle_beta   90.00
_cell.angle_gamma   90.00
#
_symmetry.space_group_name_H-M   'P 1'
#
loop_
_entity.id
_entity.type
_entity.pdbx_description
1 polymer ?
#
loop_
_entity_poly.entity_id
_entity_poly.type
_entity_poly.pdbx_seq_one_letter_code
_entity_poly.pdbx_strand_id
1 'polypeptide(L)'
;MGILSKMLGSGDVIAKGLDLIDSMHTSETEAIEAKTKAKTDLLASYAPFKIAQRYLALIFGFTFVGSYIMVLTLFFLDKDITQVQKVIDSFSIDWIMLTIVAFYFGGGAFEGLAEKKSGGKK
;
A
#
# COMPACT_ATOMS: atom_id res chain seq x y z
N MET A 1 -9.80 19.21 -11.41
CA MET A 1 -9.98 19.16 -9.94
C MET A 1 -10.70 17.87 -9.58
N GLY A 2 -9.94 16.77 -9.55
CA GLY A 2 -10.47 15.41 -9.57
C GLY A 2 -10.98 14.95 -8.20
N ILE A 3 -11.92 14.02 -8.23
CA ILE A 3 -12.58 13.36 -7.09
C ILE A 3 -11.59 12.86 -6.02
N LEU A 4 -10.33 12.62 -6.39
CA LEU A 4 -9.22 12.29 -5.48
C LEU A 4 -8.93 13.39 -4.43
N SER A 5 -9.09 14.67 -4.76
CA SER A 5 -8.90 15.77 -3.80
C SER A 5 -10.05 15.93 -2.81
N LYS A 6 -11.22 15.33 -3.08
CA LYS A 6 -12.34 15.22 -2.14
C LYS A 6 -12.23 14.01 -1.21
N MET A 7 -11.52 12.96 -1.63
CA MET A 7 -11.34 11.74 -0.81
C MET A 7 -10.16 11.80 0.15
N LEU A 8 -9.11 12.54 -0.16
CA LEU A 8 -7.92 12.64 0.70
C LEU A 8 -7.98 13.75 1.74
N GLY A 9 -9.10 14.47 1.83
CA GLY A 9 -9.20 15.66 2.66
C GLY A 9 -8.34 16.77 2.05
N SER A 10 -8.99 17.80 1.50
CA SER A 10 -8.32 19.01 1.05
C SER A 10 -7.32 19.45 2.12
N GLY A 11 -6.07 19.75 1.75
CA GLY A 11 -5.03 20.20 2.68
C GLY A 11 -5.48 21.32 3.63
N ASP A 12 -6.51 22.08 3.26
CA ASP A 12 -7.21 23.06 4.09
C ASP A 12 -7.86 22.49 5.37
N VAL A 13 -8.29 21.23 5.43
CA VAL A 13 -8.91 20.63 6.62
C VAL A 13 -7.85 20.19 7.63
N ILE A 14 -6.71 19.69 7.13
CA ILE A 14 -5.55 19.35 7.97
C ILE A 14 -4.90 20.63 8.49
N ALA A 15 -4.75 21.65 7.65
CA ALA A 15 -4.24 22.97 8.05
C ALA A 15 -5.16 23.65 9.08
N LYS A 16 -6.48 23.68 8.84
CA LYS A 16 -7.44 24.24 9.81
C LYS A 16 -7.54 23.41 11.10
N GLY A 17 -7.33 22.09 11.03
CA GLY A 17 -7.24 21.23 12.21
C GLY A 17 -6.00 21.53 13.06
N LEU A 18 -4.86 21.80 12.42
CA LEU A 18 -3.63 22.22 13.09
C LEU A 18 -3.75 23.63 13.70
N ASP A 19 -4.35 24.58 12.99
CA ASP A 19 -4.57 25.95 13.49
C ASP A 19 -5.54 25.99 14.69
N LEU A 20 -6.56 25.12 14.71
CA LEU A 20 -7.47 24.97 15.85
C LEU A 20 -6.76 24.39 17.08
N ILE A 21 -5.86 23.42 16.87
CA ILE A 21 -5.03 22.83 17.93
C ILE A 21 -4.05 23.86 18.49
N ASP A 22 -3.49 24.73 17.65
CA ASP A 22 -2.54 25.77 18.04
C ASP A 22 -3.22 26.95 18.78
N SER A 23 -4.50 27.23 18.47
CA SER A 23 -5.31 28.26 19.13
C SER A 23 -5.75 27.90 20.55
N MET A 24 -5.69 26.61 20.89
CA MET A 24 -5.92 26.14 22.25
C MET A 24 -4.59 26.07 22.97
N HIS A 25 -4.38 27.01 23.92
CA HIS A 25 -3.26 26.99 24.87
C HIS A 25 -3.28 25.69 25.70
N THR A 26 -2.78 24.62 25.10
CA THR A 26 -2.67 23.29 25.69
C THR A 26 -1.30 23.21 26.34
N SER A 27 -1.26 22.67 27.55
CA SER A 27 0.01 22.37 28.22
C SER A 27 0.85 21.43 27.32
N GLU A 28 2.19 21.51 27.37
CA GLU A 28 3.06 20.66 26.52
C GLU A 28 2.67 19.17 26.58
N THR A 29 2.18 18.71 27.74
CA THR A 29 1.61 17.39 27.98
C THR A 29 0.37 17.07 27.14
N GLU A 30 -0.62 17.96 27.08
CA GLU A 30 -1.85 17.76 26.30
C GLU A 30 -1.58 17.81 24.79
N ALA A 31 -0.63 18.64 24.35
CA ALA A 31 -0.20 18.71 22.96
C ALA A 31 0.56 17.43 22.53
N ILE A 32 1.38 16.86 23.42
CA ILE A 32 2.06 15.57 23.20
C ILE A 32 1.05 14.41 23.15
N GLU A 33 0.07 14.40 24.04
CA GLU A 33 -1.00 13.39 24.04
C GLU A 33 -1.87 13.48 22.79
N ALA A 34 -2.27 14.68 22.37
CA ALA A 34 -3.04 14.90 21.15
C ALA A 34 -2.26 14.46 19.89
N LYS A 35 -0.97 14.78 19.80
CA LYS A 35 -0.11 14.31 18.69
C LYS A 35 0.07 12.79 18.70
N THR A 36 0.22 12.18 19.87
CA THR A 36 0.40 10.72 20.00
C THR A 36 -0.89 9.98 19.67
N LYS A 37 -2.03 10.50 20.12
CA LYS A 37 -3.36 9.97 19.78
C LYS A 37 -3.65 10.11 18.29
N ALA A 38 -3.38 11.26 17.69
CA ALA A 38 -3.54 11.47 16.25
C ALA A 38 -2.67 10.52 15.42
N LYS A 39 -1.41 10.27 15.84
CA LYS A 39 -0.55 9.26 15.20
C LYS A 39 -1.11 7.85 15.35
N THR A 40 -1.60 7.49 16.54
CA THR A 40 -2.18 6.17 16.83
C THR A 40 -3.45 5.94 16.01
N ASP A 41 -4.35 6.93 15.94
CA ASP A 41 -5.58 6.87 15.18
C ASP A 41 -5.30 6.78 13.67
N LEU A 42 -4.29 7.51 13.19
CA LEU A 42 -3.82 7.41 11.81
C LEU A 42 -3.25 6.01 11.53
N LEU A 43 -2.40 5.46 12.38
CA LEU A 43 -1.87 4.09 12.23
C LEU A 43 -2.98 3.03 12.26
N ALA A 44 -3.98 3.19 13.14
CA ALA A 44 -5.14 2.30 13.22
C ALA A 44 -5.98 2.36 11.94
N SER A 45 -6.15 3.55 11.35
CA SER A 45 -6.85 3.72 10.07
C SER A 45 -6.15 3.04 8.88
N TYR A 46 -4.83 2.79 8.96
CA TYR A 46 -4.06 2.07 7.94
C TYR A 46 -4.12 0.54 8.07
N ALA A 47 -4.58 0.00 9.21
CA ALA A 47 -4.63 -1.46 9.43
C ALA A 47 -5.51 -2.20 8.39
N PRO A 48 -6.72 -1.73 8.03
CA PRO A 48 -7.55 -2.35 6.99
C PRO A 48 -6.85 -2.38 5.63
N PHE A 49 -6.11 -1.32 5.27
CA PHE A 49 -5.35 -1.25 4.03
C PHE A 49 -4.23 -2.29 3.98
N LYS A 50 -3.47 -2.46 5.07
CA LYS A 50 -2.42 -3.49 5.16
C LYS A 50 -2.99 -4.91 5.09
N ILE A 51 -4.18 -5.14 5.65
CA ILE A 51 -4.87 -6.42 5.57
C ILE A 51 -5.31 -6.69 4.12
N ALA A 52 -5.96 -5.73 3.47
CA ALA A 52 -6.36 -5.85 2.07
C ALA A 52 -5.15 -6.10 1.15
N GLN A 53 -4.04 -5.39 1.37
CA GLN A 53 -2.78 -5.58 0.64
C GLN A 53 -2.25 -7.03 0.78
N ARG A 54 -2.31 -7.63 1.98
CA ARG A 54 -1.90 -9.03 2.18
C ARG A 54 -2.80 -10.01 1.44
N TYR A 55 -4.11 -9.81 1.49
CA TYR A 55 -5.05 -10.67 0.75
C TYR A 55 -4.87 -10.57 -0.75
N LEU A 56 -4.70 -9.36 -1.29
CA LEU A 56 -4.41 -9.16 -2.71
C LEU A 56 -3.10 -9.83 -3.11
N ALA A 57 -2.03 -9.65 -2.33
CA ALA A 57 -0.75 -10.29 -2.58
C ALA A 57 -0.84 -11.83 -2.55
N LEU A 58 -1.62 -12.38 -1.61
CA LEU A 58 -1.79 -13.82 -1.49
C LEU A 58 -2.61 -14.40 -2.65
N ILE A 59 -3.74 -13.80 -3.00
CA ILE A 59 -4.63 -14.32 -4.06
C ILE A 59 -3.96 -14.23 -5.43
N PHE A 60 -3.44 -13.05 -5.79
CA PHE A 60 -2.81 -12.86 -7.10
C PHE A 60 -1.43 -13.48 -7.17
N GLY A 61 -0.64 -13.44 -6.08
CA GLY A 61 0.65 -14.11 -6.01
C GLY A 61 0.52 -15.63 -6.16
N PHE A 62 -0.45 -16.24 -5.48
CA PHE A 62 -0.75 -17.66 -5.64
C PHE A 62 -1.19 -17.97 -7.08
N THR A 63 -2.07 -17.16 -7.65
CA THR A 63 -2.56 -17.35 -9.02
C THR A 63 -1.43 -17.25 -10.06
N PHE A 64 -0.52 -16.28 -9.89
CA PHE A 64 0.64 -16.09 -10.77
C PHE A 64 1.64 -17.25 -10.66
N VAL A 65 2.01 -17.65 -9.45
CA VAL A 65 2.92 -18.79 -9.25
C VAL A 65 2.28 -20.07 -9.78
N GLY A 66 0.98 -20.27 -9.55
CA GLY A 66 0.22 -21.40 -10.07
C GLY A 66 0.18 -21.44 -11.59
N SER A 67 -0.05 -20.29 -12.25
CA SER A 67 -0.05 -20.23 -13.71
C SER A 67 1.33 -20.53 -14.30
N TYR A 68 2.40 -20.04 -13.65
CA TYR A 68 3.78 -20.33 -14.05
C TYR A 68 4.12 -21.82 -13.92
N ILE A 69 3.79 -22.44 -12.78
CA ILE A 69 3.99 -23.89 -12.56
C ILE A 69 3.20 -24.71 -13.57
N MET A 70 1.96 -24.33 -13.87
CA MET A 70 1.13 -25.01 -14.86
C MET A 70 1.78 -24.95 -16.25
N VAL A 71 2.20 -23.78 -16.72
CA VAL A 71 2.83 -23.61 -18.04
C VAL A 71 4.13 -24.42 -18.12
N LEU A 72 4.96 -24.39 -17.08
CA LEU A 72 6.19 -25.21 -17.01
C LEU A 72 5.87 -26.71 -17.05
N THR A 73 4.86 -27.15 -16.32
CA THR A 73 4.45 -28.56 -16.30
C THR A 73 3.98 -29.01 -17.67
N LEU A 74 3.14 -28.22 -18.34
CA LEU A 74 2.67 -28.51 -19.69
C LEU A 74 3.82 -28.55 -20.70
N PHE A 75 4.79 -27.64 -20.57
CA PHE A 75 6.00 -27.63 -21.39
C PHE A 75 6.81 -28.91 -21.22
N PHE A 76 7.06 -29.35 -19.98
CA PHE A 76 7.80 -30.60 -19.72
C PHE A 76 7.04 -31.88 -20.12
N LEU A 77 5.73 -31.78 -20.35
CA LEU A 77 4.89 -32.87 -20.86
C LEU A 77 4.73 -32.82 -22.40
N ASP A 78 5.50 -31.98 -23.08
CA ASP A 78 5.43 -31.74 -24.53
C ASP A 78 4.02 -31.37 -25.02
N LYS A 79 3.24 -30.66 -24.18
CA LYS A 79 1.92 -30.14 -24.53
C LYS A 79 2.04 -28.75 -25.15
N ASP A 80 1.16 -28.46 -26.12
CA ASP A 80 1.04 -27.11 -26.67
C ASP A 80 0.52 -26.14 -25.60
N ILE A 81 1.32 -25.13 -25.30
CA ILE A 81 1.04 -24.09 -24.31
C ILE A 81 0.51 -22.79 -24.93
N THR A 82 0.43 -22.69 -26.27
CA THR A 82 0.12 -21.45 -26.99
C THR A 82 -1.20 -20.82 -26.56
N GLN A 83 -2.25 -21.63 -26.41
CA GLN A 83 -3.56 -21.11 -25.99
C GLN A 83 -3.57 -20.70 -24.51
N VAL A 84 -2.88 -21.46 -23.65
CA VAL A 84 -2.77 -21.17 -22.22
C VAL A 84 -2.02 -19.85 -21.99
N GLN A 85 -0.91 -19.64 -22.70
CA GLN A 85 -0.15 -18.40 -22.66
C GLN A 85 -1.00 -17.19 -23.10
N LYS A 86 -1.73 -17.31 -24.23
CA LYS A 86 -2.64 -16.23 -24.68
C LYS A 86 -3.70 -15.86 -23.65
N VAL A 87 -4.24 -16.84 -22.94
CA VAL A 87 -5.22 -16.59 -21.86
C VAL A 87 -4.55 -15.82 -20.72
N ILE A 88 -3.37 -16.26 -20.26
CA ILE A 88 -2.62 -15.57 -19.20
C ILE A 88 -2.31 -14.12 -19.60
N ASP A 89 -1.83 -13.90 -20.82
CA ASP A 89 -1.52 -12.58 -21.36
C ASP A 89 -2.77 -11.68 -21.42
N SER A 90 -3.92 -12.23 -21.82
CA SER A 90 -5.18 -11.51 -21.93
C SER A 90 -5.67 -10.96 -20.59
N PHE A 91 -5.36 -11.65 -19.48
CA PHE A 91 -5.69 -11.18 -18.13
C PHE A 91 -4.63 -10.23 -17.55
N SER A 92 -3.54 -9.97 -18.27
CA SER A 92 -2.47 -9.04 -17.85
C SER A 92 -1.95 -9.34 -16.44
N ILE A 93 -1.85 -10.63 -16.09
CA ILE A 93 -1.46 -11.08 -14.74
C ILE A 93 -0.10 -10.49 -14.35
N ASP A 94 0.83 -10.37 -15.31
CA ASP A 94 2.17 -9.83 -15.10
C ASP A 94 2.14 -8.38 -14.61
N TRP A 95 1.27 -7.54 -15.20
CA TRP A 95 1.10 -6.13 -14.80
C TRP A 95 0.48 -6.00 -13.42
N ILE A 96 -0.50 -6.86 -13.12
CA ILE A 96 -1.13 -6.92 -11.79
C ILE A 96 -0.07 -7.31 -10.74
N MET A 97 0.74 -8.32 -11.04
CA MET A 97 1.81 -8.77 -10.15
C MET A 97 2.89 -7.72 -9.93
N LEU A 98 3.37 -7.07 -10.99
CA LEU A 98 4.35 -6.00 -10.89
C LEU A 98 3.82 -4.85 -10.03
N THR A 99 2.54 -4.50 -10.22
CA THR A 99 1.87 -3.47 -9.42
C THR A 99 1.81 -3.89 -7.95
N ILE A 100 1.36 -5.10 -7.64
CA ILE A 100 1.28 -5.61 -6.27
C ILE A 100 2.66 -5.62 -5.62
N VAL A 101 3.70 -6.10 -6.30
CA VAL A 101 5.09 -6.10 -5.80
C VAL A 101 5.57 -4.68 -5.55
N ALA A 102 5.34 -3.76 -6.50
CA ALA A 102 5.72 -2.36 -6.37
C ALA A 102 5.01 -1.69 -5.19
N PHE A 103 3.72 -1.95 -4.97
CA PHE A 103 3.01 -1.43 -3.79
C PHE A 103 3.48 -2.09 -2.49
N TYR A 104 3.69 -3.42 -2.51
CA TYR A 104 4.04 -4.19 -1.32
C TYR A 104 5.43 -3.84 -0.79
N PHE A 105 6.42 -3.78 -1.68
CA PHE A 105 7.80 -3.43 -1.33
C PHE A 105 8.09 -1.94 -1.42
N GLY A 106 7.38 -1.21 -2.29
CA GLY A 106 7.52 0.24 -2.42
C GLY A 106 7.08 0.97 -1.16
N GLY A 107 5.98 0.56 -0.52
CA GLY A 107 5.59 1.11 0.79
C GLY A 107 6.72 1.04 1.82
N GLY A 108 7.36 -0.13 1.95
CA GLY A 108 8.50 -0.31 2.86
C GLY A 108 9.76 0.46 2.44
N ALA A 109 10.03 0.58 1.14
CA ALA A 109 11.16 1.36 0.63
C ALA A 109 10.99 2.87 0.87
N PHE A 110 9.78 3.40 0.67
CA PHE A 110 9.45 4.79 0.97
C PHE A 110 9.49 5.07 2.48
N GLU A 111 8.97 4.16 3.31
CA GLU A 111 9.07 4.26 4.78
C GLU A 111 10.53 4.29 5.24
N GLY A 112 11.38 3.39 4.74
CA GLY A 112 12.80 3.34 5.11
C GLY A 112 13.62 4.56 4.64
N LEU A 113 13.32 5.11 3.46
CA LEU A 113 13.95 6.35 2.99
C LEU A 113 13.49 7.58 3.77
N ALA A 114 12.20 7.64 4.14
CA ALA A 114 11.67 8.70 4.98
C ALA A 114 12.30 8.69 6.37
N GLU A 115 12.45 7.51 6.98
CA GLU A 115 13.09 7.34 8.30
C GLU A 115 14.56 7.77 8.28
N LYS A 116 15.31 7.38 7.22
CA LYS A 116 16.69 7.81 7.00
C LYS A 116 16.82 9.32 6.82
N LYS A 117 15.87 9.96 6.13
CA LYS A 117 15.87 11.40 5.87
C LYS A 117 15.41 12.22 7.09
N SER A 118 14.55 11.68 7.95
CA SER A 118 14.18 12.30 9.22
C SER A 118 15.30 12.27 10.27
N GLY A 119 16.42 11.59 9.98
CA GLY A 119 17.52 11.40 10.91
C GLY A 119 17.07 10.45 12.02
N GLY A 120 17.48 9.19 11.92
CA GLY A 120 17.30 8.22 12.99
C GLY A 120 17.92 8.72 14.30
N LYS A 121 17.14 9.45 15.09
CA LYS A 121 17.33 9.55 16.54
C LYS A 121 16.84 8.22 17.10
N LYS A 122 17.75 7.25 17.13
CA LYS A 122 17.78 6.33 18.27
C LYS A 122 18.22 7.10 19.50
#